data_AF-A0A2Z6GD43-F1
#
_entry.id   AF-A0A2Z6GD43-F1
#
_cell.length_a   1.000
_cell.length_b   1.000
_cell.length_c   1.000
_cell.angle_alpha   90.00
_cell.angle_beta   90.00
_cell.angle_gamma   90.00
#
_symmetry.space_group_name_H-M   'P 1'
#
loop_
_entity.id
_entity.type
_entity.pdbx_description
1 polymer ?
#
loop_
_entity_poly.entity_id
_entity_poly.type
_entity_poly.pdbx_seq_one_letter_code
_entity_poly.pdbx_strand_id
1 'polypeptide(L)'
;MTYPKNIAIVTIAAVLGMAGCTGVKTDANVEVSVSSKKSPKPRPSKPVLPAKPASEPADADSAHAAQISAPAAPTTEAKLASEAIALALADSYKCSVCHKTEGKLLGPAWKAVAHKYKTDPDAVSKISINIKRGGNFGWKSGIMPAKGGSNISDADITQLAEFIASLK
;
A
#
# COMPACT_ATOMS: atom_id res chain seq x y z
N MET A 1 27.41 -22.02 -40.11
CA MET A 1 28.48 -22.16 -39.10
C MET A 1 27.87 -22.82 -37.88
N THR A 2 28.23 -24.09 -37.68
CA THR A 2 27.65 -25.02 -36.71
C THR A 2 28.76 -25.32 -35.70
N TYR A 3 28.51 -25.10 -34.40
CA TYR A 3 29.43 -25.51 -33.33
C TYR A 3 28.70 -26.48 -32.38
N PRO A 4 29.22 -27.70 -32.17
CA PRO A 4 28.55 -28.74 -31.39
C PRO A 4 28.82 -28.64 -29.88
N LYS A 5 27.78 -29.04 -29.15
CA LYS A 5 27.77 -29.46 -27.73
C LYS A 5 28.64 -30.71 -27.57
N ASN A 6 29.49 -30.78 -26.55
CA ASN A 6 30.04 -31.99 -25.91
C ASN A 6 30.62 -31.58 -24.55
N ILE A 7 30.03 -31.96 -23.41
CA ILE A 7 30.25 -33.21 -22.67
C ILE A 7 31.68 -33.29 -22.13
N ALA A 8 31.83 -33.03 -20.82
CA ALA A 8 32.93 -33.55 -20.01
C ALA A 8 32.41 -33.80 -18.60
N ILE A 9 32.04 -35.06 -18.39
CA ILE A 9 31.81 -35.70 -17.10
C ILE A 9 33.17 -35.74 -16.39
N VAL A 10 33.28 -35.12 -15.21
CA VAL A 10 34.43 -35.30 -14.32
C VAL A 10 33.93 -35.92 -13.02
N THR A 11 33.83 -37.25 -13.06
CA THR A 11 33.74 -38.12 -11.89
C THR A 11 35.17 -38.29 -11.36
N ILE A 12 35.52 -37.72 -10.21
CA ILE A 12 36.76 -38.05 -9.51
C ILE A 12 36.51 -38.21 -8.01
N ALA A 13 36.52 -39.48 -7.63
CA ALA A 13 37.15 -40.10 -6.46
C ALA A 13 36.95 -39.50 -5.06
N ALA A 14 36.30 -40.33 -4.25
CA ALA A 14 36.39 -40.37 -2.80
C ALA A 14 37.84 -40.47 -2.31
N VAL A 15 38.16 -39.76 -1.23
CA VAL A 15 39.29 -40.09 -0.35
C VAL A 15 38.77 -40.17 1.08
N LEU A 16 38.87 -41.39 1.59
CA LEU A 16 38.75 -41.81 2.99
C LEU A 16 39.79 -41.08 3.86
N GLY A 17 39.38 -40.54 5.00
CA GLY A 17 40.28 -40.00 6.00
C GLY A 17 39.64 -40.04 7.38
N MET A 18 39.92 -41.11 8.12
CA MET A 18 39.44 -41.38 9.47
C MET A 18 40.55 -41.03 10.47
N ALA A 19 40.27 -40.18 11.46
CA ALA A 19 41.03 -40.13 12.72
C ALA A 19 40.29 -39.28 13.77
N GLY A 20 40.04 -39.86 14.95
CA GLY A 20 39.97 -39.10 16.20
C GLY A 20 38.65 -39.12 16.98
N CYS A 21 38.37 -40.23 17.67
CA CYS A 21 37.48 -40.27 18.84
C CYS A 21 38.17 -39.59 20.04
N THR A 22 37.40 -38.84 20.86
CA THR A 22 37.28 -38.98 22.34
C THR A 22 36.75 -37.67 22.93
N GLY A 23 35.59 -37.70 23.58
CA GLY A 23 35.12 -36.57 24.38
C GLY A 23 33.62 -36.52 24.66
N VAL A 24 33.03 -37.62 25.16
CA VAL A 24 31.70 -37.60 25.78
C VAL A 24 31.82 -36.97 27.17
N LYS A 25 31.11 -35.86 27.38
CA LYS A 25 30.51 -35.50 28.67
C LYS A 25 29.06 -35.10 28.39
N THR A 26 28.16 -35.98 28.82
CA THR A 26 26.81 -35.73 29.33
C THR A 26 26.76 -34.36 30.05
N ASP A 27 25.71 -33.54 29.89
CA ASP A 27 24.39 -33.75 30.48
C ASP A 27 23.26 -32.95 29.78
N ALA A 28 22.07 -33.56 29.76
CA ALA A 28 20.74 -32.96 29.94
C ALA A 28 20.25 -31.82 28.99
N ASN A 29 19.54 -32.26 27.95
CA ASN A 29 18.11 -32.00 27.70
C ASN A 29 17.58 -30.57 27.36
N VAL A 30 16.73 -30.57 26.32
CA VAL A 30 15.59 -29.67 26.02
C VAL A 30 15.84 -28.39 25.19
N GLU A 31 15.42 -28.57 23.93
CA GLU A 31 14.49 -27.73 23.17
C GLU A 31 14.92 -26.38 22.53
N VAL A 32 14.83 -26.42 21.19
CA VAL A 32 13.99 -25.55 20.36
C VAL A 32 14.40 -24.07 20.18
N SER A 33 14.37 -23.72 18.90
CA SER A 33 14.11 -22.38 18.32
C SER A 33 15.30 -21.50 17.91
N VAL A 34 15.56 -21.56 16.60
CA VAL A 34 15.30 -20.47 15.63
C VAL A 34 16.09 -19.15 15.80
N SER A 35 16.93 -18.95 14.79
CA SER A 35 17.17 -17.71 14.05
C SER A 35 18.26 -16.73 14.52
N SER A 36 19.25 -16.67 13.64
CA SER A 36 20.37 -15.75 13.63
C SER A 36 19.93 -14.29 13.45
N LYS A 37 20.35 -13.48 14.41
CA LYS A 37 20.72 -12.05 14.39
C LYS A 37 20.84 -11.42 12.99
N LYS A 38 20.32 -10.19 12.82
CA LYS A 38 21.08 -8.94 13.03
C LYS A 38 20.39 -7.71 12.39
N SER A 39 20.03 -6.73 13.23
CA SER A 39 19.62 -5.38 12.83
C SER A 39 20.75 -4.57 12.17
N PRO A 40 20.40 -3.50 11.43
CA PRO A 40 21.15 -2.26 11.45
C PRO A 40 20.32 -1.10 12.01
N LYS A 41 20.94 -0.30 12.89
CA LYS A 41 20.43 0.95 13.47
C LYS A 41 20.54 2.11 12.45
N PRO A 42 19.68 3.14 12.53
CA PRO A 42 20.04 4.48 12.09
C PRO A 42 20.27 5.47 13.25
N ARG A 43 21.17 6.42 12.94
CA ARG A 43 21.87 7.45 13.72
C ARG A 43 20.96 8.68 14.02
N PRO A 44 21.32 9.56 14.99
CA PRO A 44 20.37 10.44 15.66
C PRO A 44 20.16 11.81 15.00
N SER A 45 19.09 12.43 15.48
CA SER A 45 18.40 13.68 15.11
C SER A 45 19.17 14.98 15.38
N LYS A 46 18.84 16.02 14.59
CA LYS A 46 18.45 17.43 14.95
C LYS A 46 18.80 18.41 13.79
N PRO A 47 18.27 19.67 13.73
CA PRO A 47 17.23 20.31 14.54
C PRO A 47 16.06 20.94 13.75
N VAL A 48 15.00 21.20 14.51
CA VAL A 48 13.76 21.95 14.24
C VAL A 48 14.02 23.45 13.98
N LEU A 49 13.10 24.10 13.25
CA LEU A 49 12.38 25.38 13.56
C LEU A 49 11.72 25.92 12.27
N PRO A 50 10.77 26.88 12.31
CA PRO A 50 9.51 26.93 13.08
C PRO A 50 8.31 27.37 12.20
N ALA A 51 7.12 27.41 12.81
CA ALA A 51 6.00 28.37 12.59
C ALA A 51 4.66 27.65 12.48
N LYS A 52 3.80 27.74 13.50
CA LYS A 52 2.85 28.83 13.88
C LYS A 52 1.48 28.61 13.19
N PRO A 53 0.39 29.15 13.75
CA PRO A 53 -0.59 28.38 14.51
C PRO A 53 -1.98 28.52 13.87
N ALA A 54 -2.91 27.65 14.24
CA ALA A 54 -4.31 27.95 14.04
C ALA A 54 -5.01 27.68 15.37
N SER A 55 -5.19 28.77 16.10
CA SER A 55 -6.20 28.89 17.15
C SER A 55 -7.59 28.82 16.50
N GLU A 56 -8.48 28.09 17.16
CA GLU A 56 -9.94 28.23 17.08
C GLU A 56 -10.40 29.69 17.28
N PRO A 57 -11.66 29.99 16.90
CA PRO A 57 -12.77 29.96 17.88
C PRO A 57 -13.89 29.01 17.41
N ALA A 58 -14.62 28.30 18.29
CA ALA A 58 -15.73 28.79 19.14
C ALA A 58 -16.84 29.45 18.29
N ASP A 59 -18.14 29.13 18.34
CA ASP A 59 -19.03 28.70 19.41
C ASP A 59 -20.32 28.09 18.81
N ALA A 60 -21.10 27.46 19.69
CA ALA A 60 -22.43 26.91 19.46
C ALA A 60 -23.51 27.97 19.19
N ASP A 61 -24.55 27.61 18.42
CA ASP A 61 -25.93 27.96 18.78
C ASP A 61 -26.94 26.95 18.24
N SER A 62 -28.01 26.78 19.00
CA SER A 62 -29.00 25.72 18.94
C SER A 62 -30.02 25.83 17.79
N ALA A 63 -30.69 24.70 17.58
CA ALA A 63 -32.03 24.57 17.02
C ALA A 63 -32.17 24.75 15.49
N HIS A 64 -32.14 23.61 14.79
CA HIS A 64 -33.28 23.28 13.93
C HIS A 64 -33.90 21.98 14.39
N ALA A 65 -35.06 22.13 15.03
CA ALA A 65 -36.01 21.06 15.24
C ALA A 65 -36.36 20.40 13.90
N ALA A 66 -36.43 19.07 13.93
CA ALA A 66 -37.21 18.21 13.07
C ALA A 66 -37.19 18.55 11.56
N GLN A 67 -36.34 17.85 10.78
CA GLN A 67 -36.79 17.25 9.53
C GLN A 67 -36.20 15.86 9.35
N ILE A 68 -37.05 14.88 9.63
CA ILE A 68 -36.91 13.50 9.17
C ILE A 68 -37.31 13.54 7.69
N SER A 69 -36.37 13.90 6.82
CA SER A 69 -36.53 13.74 5.38
C SER A 69 -35.63 12.59 4.94
N ALA A 70 -36.21 11.68 4.16
CA ALA A 70 -35.57 10.54 3.51
C ALA A 70 -34.21 10.89 2.90
N PRO A 71 -33.26 9.94 2.74
CA PRO A 71 -31.98 10.23 2.12
C PRO A 71 -32.22 10.69 0.68
N ALA A 72 -32.15 12.01 0.47
CA ALA A 72 -32.08 12.59 -0.86
C ALA A 72 -30.81 12.03 -1.50
N ALA A 73 -30.98 11.24 -2.56
CA ALA A 73 -29.88 10.86 -3.41
C ALA A 73 -29.12 12.13 -3.83
N PRO A 74 -27.78 12.11 -3.85
CA PRO A 74 -27.00 13.28 -4.24
C PRO A 74 -27.49 13.75 -5.62
N THR A 75 -27.89 15.02 -5.72
CA THR A 75 -28.23 15.64 -6.99
C THR A 75 -27.03 15.49 -7.93
N THR A 76 -27.31 15.28 -9.23
CA THR A 76 -26.27 15.01 -10.23
C THR A 76 -25.20 16.12 -10.27
N GLU A 77 -25.57 17.34 -9.88
CA GLU A 77 -24.71 18.51 -9.70
C GLU A 77 -23.67 18.32 -8.58
N ALA A 78 -24.06 17.76 -7.43
CA ALA A 78 -23.17 17.50 -6.31
C ALA A 78 -22.16 16.38 -6.63
N LYS A 79 -22.58 15.37 -7.42
CA LYS A 79 -21.69 14.29 -7.89
C LYS A 79 -20.64 14.80 -8.88
N LEU A 80 -21.02 15.70 -9.80
CA LEU A 80 -20.06 16.24 -10.76
C LEU A 80 -19.04 17.16 -10.08
N ALA A 81 -19.48 17.95 -9.09
CA ALA A 81 -18.58 18.77 -8.28
C ALA A 81 -17.60 17.93 -7.47
N SER A 82 -18.05 16.84 -6.83
CA SER A 82 -17.16 15.96 -6.06
C SER A 82 -16.17 15.20 -6.94
N GLU A 83 -16.59 14.77 -8.14
CA GLU A 83 -15.70 14.17 -9.13
C GLU A 83 -14.61 15.16 -9.60
N ALA A 84 -14.98 16.40 -9.89
CA ALA A 84 -14.01 17.43 -10.30
C ALA A 84 -12.97 17.72 -9.21
N ILE A 85 -13.39 17.80 -7.95
CA ILE A 85 -12.49 17.99 -6.81
C ILE A 85 -11.54 16.80 -6.66
N ALA A 86 -12.06 15.58 -6.73
CA ALA A 86 -11.23 14.38 -6.60
C ALA A 86 -10.23 14.21 -7.75
N LEU A 87 -10.61 14.60 -8.98
CA LEU A 87 -9.69 14.62 -10.13
C LEU A 87 -8.58 15.65 -9.94
N ALA A 88 -8.90 16.86 -9.48
CA ALA A 88 -7.90 17.88 -9.18
C ALA A 88 -6.94 17.44 -8.06
N LEU A 89 -7.46 16.73 -7.05
CA LEU A 89 -6.66 16.14 -5.98
C LEU A 89 -5.74 15.03 -6.51
N ALA A 90 -6.26 14.15 -7.37
CA ALA A 90 -5.51 13.09 -8.03
C ALA A 90 -4.36 13.66 -8.89
N ASP A 91 -4.58 14.77 -9.59
CA ASP A 91 -3.56 15.46 -10.38
C ASP A 91 -2.51 16.17 -9.52
N SER A 92 -2.93 16.73 -8.40
CA SER A 92 -2.03 17.35 -7.41
C SER A 92 -1.02 16.34 -6.88
N TYR A 93 -1.49 15.12 -6.59
CA TYR A 93 -0.65 14.02 -6.11
C TYR A 93 -0.06 13.11 -7.20
N LYS A 94 -0.20 13.50 -8.48
CA LYS A 94 0.37 12.80 -9.63
C LYS A 94 -0.16 11.36 -9.80
N CYS A 95 -1.37 11.09 -9.34
CA CYS A 95 -2.05 9.82 -9.56
C CYS A 95 -2.33 9.57 -11.05
N SER A 96 -2.60 10.64 -11.82
CA SER A 96 -2.85 10.60 -13.26
C SER A 96 -1.65 10.21 -14.13
N VAL A 97 -0.43 10.22 -13.56
CA VAL A 97 0.78 9.74 -14.25
C VAL A 97 0.73 8.22 -14.47
N CYS A 98 0.11 7.49 -13.54
CA CYS A 98 0.06 6.03 -13.58
C CYS A 98 -1.35 5.47 -13.81
N HIS A 99 -2.39 6.24 -13.48
CA HIS A 99 -3.78 5.84 -13.59
C HIS A 99 -4.56 6.79 -14.51
N LYS A 100 -5.67 6.29 -15.03
CA LYS A 100 -6.66 7.05 -15.78
C LYS A 100 -8.04 6.65 -15.29
N THR A 101 -9.04 7.49 -15.55
CA THR A 101 -10.44 7.15 -15.33
C THR A 101 -10.80 5.85 -16.06
N GLU A 102 -10.37 5.75 -17.32
CA GLU A 102 -10.60 4.63 -18.19
C GLU A 102 -9.32 4.20 -18.90
N GLY A 103 -9.23 2.90 -19.21
CA GLY A 103 -8.06 2.31 -19.84
C GLY A 103 -6.91 2.06 -18.86
N LYS A 104 -6.15 1.00 -19.14
CA LYS A 104 -4.96 0.65 -18.38
C LYS A 104 -3.78 1.49 -18.87
N LEU A 105 -3.01 2.05 -17.95
CA LEU A 105 -1.72 2.69 -18.24
C LEU A 105 -0.61 1.88 -17.54
N LEU A 106 -0.04 2.42 -16.47
CA LEU A 106 0.88 1.71 -15.58
C LEU A 106 0.09 0.90 -14.56
N GLY A 107 -0.88 1.54 -13.90
CA GLY A 107 -1.86 0.91 -13.02
C GLY A 107 -3.19 0.60 -13.73
N PRO A 108 -4.12 -0.07 -13.03
CA PRO A 108 -5.49 -0.28 -13.51
C PRO A 108 -6.25 1.05 -13.66
N ALA A 109 -7.23 1.06 -14.56
CA ALA A 109 -8.20 2.16 -14.65
C ALA A 109 -8.97 2.32 -13.34
N TRP A 110 -9.31 3.55 -12.95
CA TRP A 110 -10.11 3.77 -11.74
C TRP A 110 -11.47 3.08 -11.82
N LYS A 111 -12.14 3.07 -12.98
CA LYS A 111 -13.37 2.28 -13.19
C LYS A 111 -13.16 0.78 -12.97
N ALA A 112 -12.01 0.23 -13.37
CA ALA A 112 -11.73 -1.19 -13.15
C ALA A 112 -11.54 -1.52 -11.65
N VAL A 113 -10.96 -0.59 -10.88
CA VAL A 113 -10.88 -0.71 -9.43
C VAL A 113 -12.29 -0.62 -8.82
N ALA A 114 -13.10 0.35 -9.24
CA ALA A 114 -14.50 0.49 -8.82
C ALA A 114 -15.29 -0.80 -9.03
N HIS A 115 -15.20 -1.38 -10.23
CA HIS A 115 -15.89 -2.62 -10.57
C HIS A 115 -15.42 -3.83 -9.74
N LYS A 116 -14.13 -3.89 -9.38
CA LYS A 116 -13.60 -4.95 -8.51
C LYS A 116 -14.19 -4.89 -7.10
N TYR A 117 -14.43 -3.69 -6.58
CA TYR A 117 -14.94 -3.46 -5.24
C TYR A 117 -16.45 -3.14 -5.18
N LYS A 118 -17.19 -3.26 -6.29
CA LYS A 118 -18.59 -2.82 -6.40
C LYS A 118 -19.57 -3.45 -5.39
N THR A 119 -19.27 -4.66 -4.91
CA THR A 119 -20.10 -5.40 -3.95
C THR A 119 -19.48 -5.43 -2.55
N ASP A 120 -18.38 -4.70 -2.34
CA ASP A 120 -17.63 -4.70 -1.09
C ASP A 120 -18.07 -3.51 -0.23
N PRO A 121 -18.70 -3.72 0.94
CA PRO A 121 -19.07 -2.62 1.81
C PRO A 121 -17.85 -1.86 2.36
N ASP A 122 -16.68 -2.51 2.39
CA ASP A 122 -15.42 -1.91 2.86
C ASP A 122 -14.56 -1.37 1.70
N ALA A 123 -15.15 -1.14 0.52
CA ALA A 123 -14.45 -0.70 -0.70
C ALA A 123 -13.52 0.49 -0.44
N VAL A 124 -14.04 1.56 0.18
CA VAL A 124 -13.28 2.78 0.47
C VAL A 124 -12.09 2.47 1.37
N SER A 125 -12.31 1.77 2.49
CA SER A 125 -11.25 1.41 3.43
C SER A 125 -10.16 0.55 2.78
N LYS A 126 -10.54 -0.46 2.00
CA LYS A 126 -9.60 -1.34 1.29
C LYS A 126 -8.81 -0.59 0.23
N ILE A 127 -9.46 0.27 -0.56
CA ILE A 127 -8.80 1.11 -1.56
C ILE A 127 -7.82 2.07 -0.86
N SER A 128 -8.23 2.73 0.22
CA SER A 128 -7.38 3.63 1.01
C SER A 128 -6.14 2.92 1.56
N ILE A 129 -6.31 1.73 2.15
CA ILE A 129 -5.19 0.91 2.65
C ILE A 129 -4.23 0.54 1.52
N ASN A 130 -4.77 0.21 0.34
CA ASN A 130 -3.95 -0.12 -0.83
C ASN A 130 -3.14 1.10 -1.30
N ILE A 131 -3.76 2.29 -1.36
CA ILE A 131 -3.08 3.56 -1.68
C ILE A 131 -1.96 3.85 -0.67
N LYS A 132 -2.24 3.70 0.63
CA LYS A 132 -1.27 3.94 1.71
C LYS A 132 -0.07 3.01 1.61
N ARG A 133 -0.33 1.70 1.54
CA ARG A 133 0.71 0.66 1.65
C ARG A 133 1.51 0.47 0.37
N GLY A 134 0.91 0.71 -0.80
CA GLY A 134 1.52 0.32 -2.07
C GLY A 134 1.59 -1.21 -2.21
N GLY A 135 1.82 -1.68 -3.45
CA GLY A 135 1.80 -3.11 -3.77
C GLY A 135 1.14 -3.42 -5.11
N ASN A 136 0.98 -4.72 -5.37
CA ASN A 136 0.44 -5.24 -6.63
C ASN A 136 -1.07 -5.56 -6.56
N PHE A 137 -1.61 -5.85 -5.36
CA PHE A 137 -3.06 -6.06 -5.06
C PHE A 137 -3.85 -6.96 -6.04
N GLY A 138 -3.16 -7.96 -6.61
CA GLY A 138 -3.73 -8.88 -7.60
C GLY A 138 -3.91 -8.28 -9.01
N TRP A 139 -3.38 -7.09 -9.26
CA TRP A 139 -3.31 -6.50 -10.60
C TRP A 139 -2.02 -6.97 -11.29
N LYS A 140 -2.10 -7.40 -12.55
CA LYS A 140 -0.88 -7.77 -13.32
C LYS A 140 -0.05 -6.56 -13.77
N SER A 141 -0.37 -5.38 -13.23
CA SER A 141 -0.04 -4.06 -13.79
C SER A 141 0.89 -3.33 -12.84
N GLY A 142 2.10 -3.86 -12.68
CA GLY A 142 3.16 -3.25 -11.88
C GLY A 142 2.86 -3.11 -10.38
N ILE A 143 3.90 -2.77 -9.63
CA ILE A 143 3.81 -2.51 -8.20
C ILE A 143 3.55 -1.02 -8.00
N MET A 144 2.43 -0.67 -7.36
CA MET A 144 2.14 0.71 -6.98
C MET A 144 3.04 1.13 -5.80
N PRO A 145 3.69 2.31 -5.84
CA PRO A 145 4.47 2.80 -4.70
C PRO A 145 3.55 3.16 -3.53
N ALA A 146 4.06 3.04 -2.30
CA ALA A 146 3.36 3.51 -1.11
C ALA A 146 3.17 5.03 -1.15
N LYS A 147 1.94 5.51 -0.95
CA LYS A 147 1.62 6.94 -0.90
C LYS A 147 1.26 7.44 0.50
N GLY A 148 1.14 6.55 1.48
CA GLY A 148 0.79 6.93 2.85
C GLY A 148 1.91 7.68 3.58
N GLY A 149 1.54 8.44 4.62
CA GLY A 149 2.48 9.19 5.46
C GLY A 149 2.67 10.62 4.99
N SER A 150 3.90 11.15 5.03
CA SER A 150 4.21 12.57 4.82
C SER A 150 3.93 13.14 3.42
N ASN A 151 3.46 12.32 2.47
CA ASN A 151 3.22 12.75 1.09
C ASN A 151 1.75 13.12 0.80
N ILE A 152 0.82 12.60 1.59
CA ILE A 152 -0.62 12.69 1.35
C ILE A 152 -1.32 12.53 2.71
N SER A 153 -2.36 13.31 3.00
CA SER A 153 -3.12 13.13 4.25
C SER A 153 -4.09 11.95 4.15
N ASP A 154 -4.45 11.36 5.29
CA ASP A 154 -5.43 10.26 5.32
C ASP A 154 -6.83 10.71 4.85
N ALA A 155 -7.16 11.99 5.04
CA ALA A 155 -8.38 12.59 4.52
C ALA A 155 -8.37 12.61 2.98
N ASP A 156 -7.28 13.07 2.37
CA ASP A 156 -7.14 13.11 0.90
C ASP A 156 -7.17 11.71 0.28
N ILE A 157 -6.54 10.71 0.93
CA ILE A 157 -6.63 9.31 0.48
C ILE A 157 -8.07 8.83 0.49
N THR A 158 -8.80 9.14 1.57
CA THR A 158 -10.17 8.68 1.73
C THR A 158 -11.06 9.32 0.68
N GLN A 159 -10.91 10.62 0.41
CA GLN A 159 -11.62 11.29 -0.68
C GLN A 159 -11.31 10.68 -2.06
N LEU A 160 -10.05 10.36 -2.34
CA LEU A 160 -9.67 9.68 -3.58
C LEU A 160 -10.27 8.26 -3.67
N ALA A 161 -10.29 7.53 -2.57
CA ALA A 161 -10.85 6.18 -2.51
C ALA A 161 -12.37 6.18 -2.69
N GLU A 162 -13.08 7.14 -2.07
CA GLU A 162 -14.51 7.38 -2.27
C GLU A 162 -14.83 7.69 -3.72
N PHE A 163 -14.07 8.60 -4.34
CA PHE A 163 -14.19 8.89 -5.75
C PHE A 163 -14.01 7.64 -6.61
N ILE A 164 -12.93 6.87 -6.41
CA ILE A 164 -12.70 5.63 -7.16
C ILE A 164 -13.87 4.64 -6.97
N ALA A 165 -14.36 4.45 -5.74
CA ALA A 165 -15.49 3.57 -5.47
C ALA A 165 -16.82 4.05 -6.12
N SER A 166 -16.95 5.36 -6.35
CA SER A 166 -18.13 5.96 -6.97
C SER A 166 -18.22 5.75 -8.49
N LEU A 167 -17.11 5.42 -9.16
CA LEU A 167 -17.00 5.26 -10.62
C LEU A 167 -17.57 3.93 -11.16
N LYS A 168 -18.51 3.33 -10.45
CA LYS A 168 -19.10 2.01 -10.71
C LYS A 168 -20.24 2.04 -11.73
#